data_AF-A0A1M3IS80-F1
#
_entry.id   AF-A0A1M3IS80-F1
#
_cell.length_a   1.000
_cell.length_b   1.000
_cell.length_c   1.000
_cell.angle_alpha   90.00
_cell.angle_beta   90.00
_cell.angle_gamma   90.00
#
_symmetry.space_group_name_H-M   'P 1'
#
loop_
_entity.id
_entity.type
_entity.pdbx_description
1 polymer ?
#
loop_
_entity_poly.entity_id
_entity_poly.type
_entity_poly.pdbx_seq_one_letter_code
_entity_poly.pdbx_strand_id
1 'polypeptide(L)'
;MPTIDELKLKSRSKKFEKVSYRPWEIDVETSKTPTSIDHKEEQNSSKDTLNHTGLPSENNIDFTKTLRALYGLQKNILFYLCNKISHEDSQYAYTFAFSVHDLVEYTRSTKNSIASSLLRLKQKNLISAHENKPGRGGFASYRINKDFCKFLRQNSINNP
;
A
#
# COMPACT_ATOMS: atom_id res chain seq x y z
N MET A 1 49.07 -24.98 -20.23
CA MET A 1 48.02 -24.53 -19.29
C MET A 1 48.34 -23.10 -18.89
N PRO A 2 47.39 -22.17 -18.94
CA PRO A 2 47.63 -20.78 -18.51
C PRO A 2 47.88 -20.71 -16.99
N THR A 3 48.70 -19.75 -16.56
CA THR A 3 49.07 -19.53 -15.15
C THR A 3 47.98 -18.76 -14.39
N ILE A 4 47.91 -18.97 -13.09
CA ILE A 4 46.88 -18.39 -12.19
C ILE A 4 46.83 -16.85 -12.26
N ASP A 5 47.94 -16.20 -12.56
CA ASP A 5 48.01 -14.74 -12.67
C ASP A 5 47.40 -14.21 -13.99
N GLU A 6 47.40 -15.00 -15.07
CA GLU A 6 46.76 -14.62 -16.34
C GLU A 6 45.22 -14.59 -16.24
N LEU A 7 44.64 -15.39 -15.33
CA LEU A 7 43.19 -15.47 -15.14
C LEU A 7 42.63 -14.26 -14.37
N LYS A 8 43.43 -13.61 -13.53
CA LYS A 8 42.98 -12.44 -12.74
C LYS A 8 42.84 -11.18 -13.59
N LEU A 9 43.66 -11.02 -14.62
CA LEU A 9 43.67 -9.82 -15.48
C LEU A 9 42.49 -9.74 -16.47
N LYS A 10 41.80 -10.85 -16.75
CA LYS A 10 40.61 -10.89 -17.64
C LYS A 10 39.29 -10.54 -16.96
N SER A 11 39.28 -10.33 -15.64
CA SER A 11 38.09 -9.96 -14.89
C SER A 11 37.76 -8.45 -14.96
N ARG A 12 37.82 -7.85 -16.15
CA ARG A 12 37.25 -6.50 -16.37
C ARG A 12 35.76 -6.64 -16.64
N SER A 13 34.97 -6.04 -15.74
CA SER A 13 33.52 -6.09 -15.64
C SER A 13 32.78 -5.72 -16.93
N LYS A 14 32.30 -6.72 -17.67
CA LYS A 14 31.08 -6.50 -18.47
C LYS A 14 29.90 -6.67 -17.52
N LYS A 15 29.39 -5.55 -17.02
CA LYS A 15 28.14 -5.54 -16.26
C LYS A 15 27.04 -5.96 -17.22
N PHE A 16 26.27 -6.97 -16.83
CA PHE A 16 25.07 -7.35 -17.56
C PHE A 16 24.02 -6.26 -17.32
N GLU A 17 23.75 -5.43 -18.33
CA GLU A 17 22.66 -4.49 -18.29
C GLU A 17 21.40 -5.15 -18.86
N LYS A 18 20.34 -5.17 -18.06
CA LYS A 18 19.08 -5.79 -18.42
C LYS A 18 18.35 -4.85 -19.39
N VAL A 19 18.44 -5.14 -20.67
CA VAL A 19 17.64 -4.46 -21.70
C VAL A 19 16.19 -4.93 -21.55
N SER A 20 15.24 -3.99 -21.42
CA SER A 20 13.82 -4.33 -21.46
C SER A 20 13.46 -4.80 -22.86
N TYR A 21 13.01 -6.04 -23.00
CA TYR A 21 12.55 -6.58 -24.27
C TYR A 21 11.35 -5.77 -24.79
N ARG A 22 11.47 -5.22 -26.00
CA ARG A 22 10.41 -4.52 -26.72
C ARG A 22 10.31 -5.08 -28.14
N PRO A 23 9.34 -5.95 -28.44
CA PRO A 23 9.27 -6.64 -29.72
C PRO A 23 8.89 -5.75 -30.93
N TRP A 24 8.65 -4.46 -30.71
CA TRP A 24 8.12 -3.53 -31.72
C TRP A 24 9.09 -2.40 -32.07
N GLU A 25 10.24 -2.32 -31.41
CA GLU A 25 11.31 -1.37 -31.78
C GLU A 25 12.21 -2.08 -32.80
N ILE A 26 11.76 -2.13 -34.05
CA ILE A 26 12.61 -2.45 -35.19
C ILE A 26 13.22 -1.13 -35.65
N ASP A 27 14.27 -0.68 -34.96
CA ASP A 27 15.18 0.30 -35.54
C ASP A 27 16.45 -0.44 -35.97
N VAL A 28 16.44 -0.68 -37.29
CA VAL A 28 17.59 -1.01 -38.12
C VAL A 28 18.66 0.05 -37.84
N GLU A 29 19.85 -0.37 -37.41
CA GLU A 29 21.12 -0.05 -38.09
C GLU A 29 22.33 -0.48 -37.27
N THR A 30 23.02 -1.48 -37.80
CA THR A 30 24.47 -1.61 -37.71
C THR A 30 25.14 -0.34 -38.24
N SER A 31 25.93 0.36 -37.43
CA SER A 31 27.18 0.97 -37.92
C SER A 31 28.11 1.46 -36.80
N LYS A 32 29.39 1.27 -37.05
CA LYS A 32 30.54 1.80 -36.30
C LYS A 32 30.78 3.26 -36.74
N THR A 33 30.96 4.18 -35.77
CA THR A 33 31.84 5.39 -35.73
C THR A 33 31.89 6.39 -36.93
N PRO A 34 32.47 7.59 -36.76
CA PRO A 34 32.13 8.75 -35.92
C PRO A 34 31.86 10.00 -36.83
N THR A 35 31.84 11.22 -36.26
CA THR A 35 32.14 12.54 -36.91
C THR A 35 30.97 13.56 -37.00
N SER A 36 31.00 14.52 -36.05
CA SER A 36 30.98 15.99 -36.24
C SER A 36 29.73 16.81 -36.63
N ILE A 37 29.59 17.90 -35.83
CA ILE A 37 29.24 19.31 -36.18
C ILE A 37 27.77 19.79 -36.09
N ASP A 38 27.60 20.71 -35.14
CA ASP A 38 26.91 22.02 -35.07
C ASP A 38 25.39 22.26 -35.26
N HIS A 39 24.90 22.98 -34.23
CA HIS A 39 24.03 24.17 -34.18
C HIS A 39 22.55 24.20 -34.65
N LYS A 40 21.76 24.78 -33.72
CA LYS A 40 20.62 25.72 -33.87
C LYS A 40 19.21 25.14 -34.06
N GLU A 41 18.31 25.41 -33.09
CA GLU A 41 17.19 26.39 -33.14
C GLU A 41 16.07 25.87 -34.08
N GLU A 42 14.81 25.64 -33.71
CA GLU A 42 13.85 26.53 -33.04
C GLU A 42 12.48 25.81 -32.83
N GLN A 43 11.74 26.26 -31.82
CA GLN A 43 10.29 26.54 -31.81
C GLN A 43 9.16 25.47 -31.79
N ASN A 44 8.35 25.64 -30.73
CA ASN A 44 6.88 25.69 -30.68
C ASN A 44 6.03 24.40 -30.80
N SER A 45 5.40 24.04 -29.68
CA SER A 45 3.94 23.81 -29.68
C SER A 45 3.35 23.96 -28.27
N SER A 46 2.71 25.10 -28.04
CA SER A 46 1.84 25.36 -26.91
C SER A 46 0.59 24.49 -26.97
N LYS A 47 0.21 23.87 -25.84
CA LYS A 47 -1.19 23.60 -25.53
C LYS A 47 -1.46 23.90 -24.06
N ASP A 48 -2.01 25.09 -23.85
CA ASP A 48 -2.83 25.41 -22.70
C ASP A 48 -4.04 24.47 -22.66
N THR A 49 -4.25 23.82 -21.52
CA THR A 49 -5.61 23.56 -21.04
C THR A 49 -5.59 23.66 -19.53
N LEU A 50 -5.93 24.86 -19.05
CA LEU A 50 -6.58 25.10 -17.76
C LEU A 50 -7.63 24.02 -17.52
N ASN A 51 -7.56 23.31 -16.40
CA ASN A 51 -8.72 22.77 -15.71
C ASN A 51 -8.41 22.51 -14.24
N HIS A 52 -8.91 23.45 -13.43
CA HIS A 52 -9.40 23.28 -12.06
C HIS A 52 -8.42 22.74 -11.01
N THR A 53 -7.88 23.69 -10.26
CA THR A 53 -7.73 23.61 -8.80
C THR A 53 -9.04 23.16 -8.15
N GLY A 54 -9.24 21.85 -8.07
CA GLY A 54 -10.15 21.24 -7.12
C GLY A 54 -9.34 20.86 -5.88
N LEU A 55 -9.30 21.74 -4.88
CA LEU A 55 -9.05 21.29 -3.52
C LEU A 55 -10.02 20.13 -3.26
N PRO A 56 -9.56 18.92 -2.89
CA PRO A 56 -10.48 17.91 -2.38
C PRO A 56 -11.07 18.46 -1.09
N SER A 57 -12.33 18.90 -1.18
CA SER A 57 -13.16 19.27 -0.04
C SER A 57 -13.01 18.23 1.06
N GLU A 58 -12.72 18.72 2.25
CA GLU A 58 -12.53 17.96 3.47
C GLU A 58 -13.68 16.94 3.71
N ASN A 59 -13.27 15.70 3.96
CA ASN A 59 -13.93 14.72 4.83
C ASN A 59 -15.30 14.15 4.49
N ASN A 60 -15.79 14.21 3.25
CA ASN A 60 -16.86 13.29 2.83
C ASN A 60 -16.26 11.93 2.46
N ILE A 61 -15.83 11.18 3.47
CA ILE A 61 -15.42 9.78 3.30
C ILE A 61 -16.68 9.01 2.90
N ASP A 62 -16.76 8.58 1.65
CA ASP A 62 -17.81 7.68 1.21
C ASP A 62 -17.64 6.30 1.90
N PHE A 63 -18.36 6.13 3.00
CA PHE A 63 -18.33 4.91 3.81
C PHE A 63 -18.80 3.69 3.01
N THR A 64 -19.68 3.88 2.01
CA THR A 64 -20.15 2.77 1.17
C THR A 64 -19.04 2.27 0.24
N LYS A 65 -18.31 3.20 -0.39
CA LYS A 65 -17.18 2.89 -1.27
C LYS A 65 -16.03 2.26 -0.50
N THR A 66 -15.70 2.81 0.66
CA THR A 66 -14.65 2.24 1.52
C THR A 66 -15.01 0.84 2.00
N LEU A 67 -16.26 0.60 2.44
CA LEU A 67 -16.72 -0.72 2.84
C LEU A 67 -16.70 -1.73 1.67
N ARG A 68 -17.09 -1.31 0.46
CA ARG A 68 -17.03 -2.16 -0.74
C ARG A 68 -15.60 -2.56 -1.09
N ALA A 69 -14.64 -1.66 -0.88
CA ALA A 69 -13.22 -1.91 -1.12
C ALA A 69 -12.56 -2.84 -0.07
N LEU A 70 -13.26 -3.18 1.01
CA LEU A 70 -12.83 -4.17 1.99
C LEU A 70 -13.37 -5.56 1.63
N TYR A 71 -12.56 -6.58 1.79
CA TYR A 71 -12.92 -7.96 1.47
C TYR A 71 -12.35 -8.96 2.47
N GLY A 72 -13.03 -10.09 2.60
CA GLY A 72 -12.63 -11.24 3.40
C GLY A 72 -12.18 -10.87 4.82
N LEU A 73 -10.93 -11.24 5.14
CA LEU A 73 -10.35 -11.06 6.47
C LEU A 73 -10.33 -9.60 6.97
N GLN A 74 -10.19 -8.61 6.08
CA GLN A 74 -10.19 -7.19 6.47
C GLN A 74 -11.54 -6.78 7.07
N LYS A 75 -12.66 -7.24 6.47
CA LYS A 75 -14.00 -6.98 6.98
C LYS A 75 -14.20 -7.66 8.32
N ASN A 76 -13.83 -8.93 8.43
CA ASN A 76 -14.01 -9.69 9.66
C ASN A 76 -13.26 -9.07 10.84
N ILE A 77 -11.99 -8.68 10.63
CA ILE A 77 -11.21 -7.98 11.66
C ILE A 77 -11.87 -6.66 12.01
N LEU A 78 -12.28 -5.86 11.02
CA LEU A 78 -12.89 -4.57 11.29
C LEU A 78 -14.22 -4.69 12.06
N PHE A 79 -15.05 -5.68 11.73
CA PHE A 79 -16.26 -5.99 12.50
C PHE A 79 -15.95 -6.42 13.93
N TYR A 80 -14.95 -7.29 14.11
CA TYR A 80 -14.48 -7.66 15.44
C TYR A 80 -14.11 -6.44 16.28
N LEU A 81 -13.30 -5.53 15.71
CA LEU A 81 -12.88 -4.31 16.38
C LEU A 81 -14.07 -3.41 16.72
N CYS A 82 -15.02 -3.24 15.80
CA CYS A 82 -16.23 -2.45 16.03
C CYS A 82 -17.13 -3.07 17.10
N ASN A 83 -17.07 -4.38 17.33
CA ASN A 83 -17.84 -5.04 18.40
C ASN A 83 -17.12 -4.98 19.76
N LYS A 84 -15.83 -4.66 19.78
CA LYS A 84 -14.99 -4.58 20.99
C LYS A 84 -14.65 -3.15 21.38
N ILE A 85 -15.58 -2.22 21.22
CA ILE A 85 -15.41 -0.81 21.62
C ILE A 85 -15.52 -0.70 23.15
N SER A 86 -14.57 0.02 23.75
CA SER A 86 -14.48 0.29 25.18
C SER A 86 -15.03 1.67 25.52
N HIS A 87 -14.55 2.72 24.86
CA HIS A 87 -14.99 4.09 25.05
C HIS A 87 -15.00 4.85 23.72
N GLU A 88 -15.78 5.93 23.68
CA GLU A 88 -15.98 6.75 22.50
C GLU A 88 -15.75 8.23 22.84
N ASP A 89 -14.94 8.90 22.05
CA ASP A 89 -14.75 10.35 22.09
C ASP A 89 -15.72 11.05 21.11
N SER A 90 -15.51 12.34 20.87
CA SER A 90 -16.25 13.12 19.88
C SER A 90 -16.08 12.59 18.45
N GLN A 91 -14.89 12.09 18.09
CA GLN A 91 -14.57 11.70 16.70
C GLN A 91 -14.15 10.23 16.54
N TYR A 92 -13.63 9.62 17.60
CA TYR A 92 -13.05 8.28 17.54
C TYR A 92 -13.69 7.34 18.56
N ALA A 93 -13.75 6.06 18.21
CA ALA A 93 -14.07 4.97 19.10
C ALA A 93 -12.83 4.12 19.34
N TYR A 94 -12.58 3.75 20.59
CA TYR A 94 -11.39 3.02 21.01
C TYR A 94 -11.76 1.61 21.40
N THR A 95 -10.97 0.64 20.97
CA THR A 95 -11.19 -0.76 21.30
C THR A 95 -10.62 -1.10 22.67
N PHE A 96 -11.17 -2.14 23.31
CA PHE A 96 -10.45 -2.82 24.39
C PHE A 96 -9.08 -3.31 23.90
N ALA A 97 -8.13 -3.43 24.82
CA ALA A 97 -6.89 -4.12 24.56
C ALA A 97 -7.19 -5.60 24.29
N PHE A 98 -6.67 -6.13 23.18
CA PHE A 98 -6.80 -7.54 22.83
C PHE A 98 -5.46 -8.09 22.37
N SER A 99 -5.31 -9.41 22.49
CA SER A 99 -4.13 -10.13 22.03
C SER A 99 -4.30 -10.57 20.57
N VAL A 100 -3.19 -10.79 19.86
CA VAL A 100 -3.25 -11.37 18.51
C VAL A 100 -3.93 -12.75 18.51
N HIS A 101 -3.86 -13.48 19.63
CA HIS A 101 -4.53 -14.78 19.77
C HIS A 101 -6.05 -14.65 19.68
N ASP A 102 -6.62 -13.59 20.25
CA ASP A 102 -8.08 -13.36 20.25
C ASP A 102 -8.60 -13.17 18.82
N LEU A 103 -7.82 -12.48 17.97
CA LEU A 103 -8.12 -12.34 16.55
C LEU A 103 -7.94 -13.65 15.78
N VAL A 104 -6.94 -14.47 16.12
CA VAL A 104 -6.76 -15.79 15.51
C VAL A 104 -7.95 -16.69 15.80
N GLU A 105 -8.43 -16.70 17.05
CA GLU A 105 -9.59 -17.47 17.47
C GLU A 105 -10.86 -17.02 16.74
N TYR A 106 -11.10 -15.70 16.67
CA TYR A 106 -12.27 -15.14 16.00
C TYR A 106 -12.25 -15.35 14.48
N THR A 107 -11.13 -15.06 13.83
CA THR A 107 -11.03 -15.08 12.36
C THR A 107 -10.61 -16.43 11.79
N ARG A 108 -10.20 -17.38 12.64
CA ARG A 108 -9.62 -18.68 12.26
C ARG A 108 -8.50 -18.55 11.22
N SER A 109 -7.75 -17.45 11.28
CA SER A 109 -6.72 -17.09 10.31
C SER A 109 -5.35 -17.05 10.97
N THR A 110 -4.29 -17.21 10.16
CA THR A 110 -2.92 -17.19 10.67
C THR A 110 -2.50 -15.79 11.13
N LYS A 111 -1.58 -15.72 12.09
CA LYS A 111 -1.04 -14.45 12.62
C LYS A 111 -0.51 -13.52 11.52
N ASN A 112 0.15 -14.08 10.50
CA ASN A 112 0.72 -13.30 9.39
C ASN A 112 -0.36 -12.68 8.49
N SER A 113 -1.45 -13.42 8.22
CA SER A 113 -2.59 -12.91 7.45
C SER A 113 -3.32 -11.80 8.22
N ILE A 114 -3.47 -11.96 9.53
CA ILE A 114 -4.04 -10.93 10.41
C ILE A 114 -3.17 -9.68 10.43
N ALA A 115 -1.85 -9.82 10.62
CA ALA A 115 -0.91 -8.70 10.63
C ALA A 115 -0.94 -7.92 9.30
N SER A 116 -0.94 -8.63 8.17
CA SER A 116 -1.03 -8.03 6.84
C SER A 116 -2.36 -7.32 6.64
N SER A 117 -3.46 -7.88 7.14
CA SER A 117 -4.80 -7.29 7.03
C SER A 117 -4.93 -6.04 7.90
N LEU A 118 -4.43 -6.07 9.13
CA LEU A 118 -4.35 -4.90 10.02
C LEU A 118 -3.49 -3.79 9.42
N LEU A 119 -2.35 -4.13 8.82
CA LEU A 119 -1.50 -3.17 8.13
C LEU A 119 -2.25 -2.49 6.98
N ARG A 120 -2.99 -3.25 6.15
CA ARG A 120 -3.81 -2.70 5.07
C ARG A 120 -4.93 -1.80 5.58
N LEU A 121 -5.59 -2.19 6.68
CA LEU A 121 -6.61 -1.34 7.33
C LEU A 121 -6.01 -0.02 7.83
N LYS A 122 -4.78 -0.06 8.36
CA LYS A 122 -4.04 1.13 8.78
C LYS A 122 -3.66 2.02 7.58
N GLN A 123 -3.15 1.42 6.50
CA GLN A 123 -2.81 2.14 5.26
C GLN A 123 -4.02 2.83 4.61
N LYS A 124 -5.21 2.23 4.76
CA LYS A 124 -6.49 2.82 4.33
C LYS A 124 -7.03 3.88 5.30
N ASN A 125 -6.29 4.22 6.37
CA ASN A 125 -6.69 5.15 7.42
C ASN A 125 -8.03 4.79 8.11
N LEU A 126 -8.41 3.51 8.09
CA LEU A 126 -9.64 3.05 8.75
C LEU A 126 -9.42 2.78 10.23
N ILE A 127 -8.21 2.36 10.60
CA ILE A 127 -7.80 2.12 11.98
C ILE A 127 -6.48 2.81 12.25
N SER A 128 -6.27 3.25 13.49
CA SER A 128 -5.00 3.75 13.98
C SER A 128 -4.65 3.09 15.30
N ALA A 129 -3.37 2.85 15.58
CA ALA A 129 -2.96 2.29 16.87
C ALA A 129 -3.20 3.33 17.97
N HIS A 130 -3.79 2.89 19.09
CA HIS A 130 -3.96 3.70 20.30
C HIS A 130 -2.91 3.28 21.33
N GLU A 131 -2.92 2.01 21.71
CA GLU A 131 -1.94 1.41 22.61
C GLU A 131 -1.37 0.14 21.99
N ASN A 132 -0.09 -0.12 22.24
CA ASN A 132 0.57 -1.32 21.76
C ASN A 132 1.68 -1.73 22.72
N LYS A 133 1.60 -2.96 23.23
CA LYS A 133 2.67 -3.61 23.97
C LYS A 133 3.25 -4.73 23.12
N PRO A 134 4.48 -4.57 22.57
CA PRO A 134 5.13 -5.64 21.83
C PRO A 134 5.67 -6.75 22.75
N GLY A 135 5.89 -7.95 22.19
CA GLY A 135 6.56 -9.06 22.88
C GLY A 135 5.61 -10.16 23.40
N ARG A 136 6.11 -11.01 24.30
CA ARG A 136 5.36 -12.13 24.88
C ARG A 136 4.22 -11.60 25.75
N GLY A 137 2.99 -12.05 25.46
CA GLY A 137 1.79 -11.51 26.12
C GLY A 137 1.48 -10.07 25.71
N GLY A 138 1.97 -9.63 24.55
CA GLY A 138 1.66 -8.33 23.99
C GLY A 138 0.18 -8.17 23.66
N PHE A 139 -0.28 -6.91 23.69
CA PHE A 139 -1.65 -6.51 23.37
C PHE A 139 -1.64 -5.28 22.48
N ALA A 140 -2.74 -5.07 21.76
CA ALA A 140 -2.97 -3.86 21.01
C ALA A 140 -4.38 -3.33 21.25
N SER A 141 -4.53 -2.02 21.22
CA SER A 141 -5.80 -1.31 21.13
C SER A 141 -5.74 -0.36 19.93
N TYR A 142 -6.87 -0.23 19.25
CA TYR A 142 -7.01 0.60 18.07
C TYR A 142 -8.08 1.66 18.28
N ARG A 143 -7.87 2.81 17.64
CA ARG A 143 -8.90 3.83 17.46
C ARG A 143 -9.44 3.78 16.03
N ILE A 144 -10.74 3.98 15.90
CA ILE A 144 -11.50 3.91 14.65
C ILE A 144 -12.39 5.15 14.57
N ASN A 145 -12.66 5.66 13.37
CA ASN A 145 -13.62 6.75 13.22
C ASN A 145 -15.01 6.29 13.72
N LYS A 146 -15.61 7.11 14.60
CA LYS A 146 -16.86 6.80 15.28
C LYS A 146 -18.03 6.63 14.31
N ASP A 147 -18.15 7.53 13.33
CA ASP A 147 -19.24 7.52 12.37
C ASP A 147 -19.15 6.28 11.47
N PHE A 148 -17.93 5.90 11.09
CA PHE A 148 -17.69 4.66 10.33
C PHE A 148 -18.06 3.40 11.12
N CYS A 149 -17.72 3.33 12.42
CA CYS A 149 -18.15 2.23 13.30
C CYS A 149 -19.68 2.12 13.39
N LYS A 150 -20.37 3.26 13.55
CA LYS A 150 -21.85 3.29 13.59
C LYS A 150 -22.45 2.82 12.27
N PHE A 151 -21.93 3.31 11.15
CA PHE A 151 -22.32 2.89 9.81
C PHE A 151 -22.15 1.37 9.62
N LEU A 152 -21.02 0.81 10.05
CA LEU A 152 -20.76 -0.63 9.96
C LEU A 152 -21.77 -1.47 10.76
N ARG A 153 -22.06 -1.07 12.01
CA ARG A 153 -23.01 -1.78 12.87
C ARG A 153 -24.44 -1.77 12.30
N GLN A 154 -24.84 -0.66 11.70
CA GLN A 154 -26.15 -0.56 11.03
C GLN A 154 -26.24 -1.49 9.81
N ASN A 155 -25.16 -1.61 9.03
CA ASN A 155 -25.13 -2.46 7.83
C ASN A 155 -24.92 -3.95 8.14
N SER A 156 -24.30 -4.32 9.26
CA SER A 156 -24.14 -5.74 9.64
C SER A 156 -25.44 -6.43 10.02
N ILE A 157 -26.44 -5.68 10.49
CA ILE A 157 -27.75 -6.24 10.88
C ILE A 157 -28.55 -6.70 9.65
N ASN A 158 -28.21 -6.20 8.46
CA ASN A 158 -28.96 -6.46 7.22
C ASN A 158 -28.34 -7.53 6.31
N ASN A 159 -27.28 -8.22 6.73
CA ASN A 159 -26.73 -9.37 6.01
C ASN A 159 -26.84 -10.63 6.90
N PRO A 160 -27.86 -11.48 6.69
CA PRO A 160 -27.94 -12.79 7.31
C PRO A 160 -26.83 -13.74 6.83
#